data_AF-A0A7J5AL73-F1
#
_entry.id   AF-A0A7J5AL73-F1
#
_cell.length_a   1.000
_cell.length_b   1.000
_cell.length_c   1.000
_cell.angle_alpha   90.00
_cell.angle_beta   90.00
_cell.angle_gamma   90.00
#
_symmetry.space_group_name_H-M   'P 1'
#
loop_
_entity.id
_entity.type
_entity.pdbx_description
1 polymer ?
#
loop_
_entity_poly.entity_id
_entity_poly.type
_entity_poly.pdbx_seq_one_letter_code
_entity_poly.pdbx_strand_id
1 'polypeptide(L)'
;MKTIIKITILLFTYSVGAQTAFHNFGNVKMHTNASIGFHTNLINDGTLDDDNVGLVGFYSNNETRIVSGNNKAIFYNVEIDTNNDLELRNSLGITNELSFINGKVITPKSDTSISLDFIQHDFYAGEDDNRHVDGYASVSGTEEFVFPIGDDNRLRPMIIPTQNQNSTFKGAYFNEDPNSPTTFTQTFLTNQKQVFIENISQLEFWDLNGANKTTVTLTWDNQSDIPAIANNVAELKVVGWSKTENKWMDLGSSNVSGDLTSGQVTSNEFIPNDYEIITIGAGVPDGELDDVNIIFSPNGDSTNETLVFEGLEQYNRNELEIYNRWGNLVYKTSDYKNDWNGKSSGRATINSNDDLPVGTYFYTLKFGQDKLSKKQKGWVYIQR
;
A
#
# COMPACT_ATOMS: atom_id res chain seq x y z
N MET A 1 14.57 -91.02 0.83
CA MET A 1 13.92 -89.71 1.07
C MET A 1 14.93 -88.76 1.69
N LYS A 2 15.38 -87.74 0.96
CA LYS A 2 16.16 -86.63 1.53
C LYS A 2 15.25 -85.42 1.58
N THR A 3 14.89 -84.98 2.78
CA THR A 3 13.99 -83.84 3.01
C THR A 3 14.80 -82.56 2.86
N ILE A 4 14.51 -81.78 1.82
CA ILE A 4 15.13 -80.47 1.59
C ILE A 4 14.32 -79.44 2.39
N ILE A 5 14.92 -78.89 3.44
CA ILE A 5 14.38 -77.77 4.20
C ILE A 5 14.74 -76.49 3.44
N LYS A 6 13.75 -75.81 2.89
CA LYS A 6 13.92 -74.46 2.32
C LYS A 6 13.73 -73.45 3.44
N ILE A 7 14.80 -72.77 3.83
CA ILE A 7 14.75 -71.60 4.72
C ILE A 7 14.58 -70.38 3.84
N THR A 8 13.42 -69.72 3.93
CA THR A 8 13.16 -68.43 3.30
C THR A 8 13.66 -67.34 4.23
N ILE A 9 14.71 -66.62 3.83
CA ILE A 9 15.22 -65.44 4.55
C ILE A 9 14.38 -64.23 4.11
N LEU A 10 13.62 -63.67 5.04
CA LEU A 10 12.88 -62.42 4.84
C LEU A 10 13.84 -61.25 5.11
N LEU A 11 14.27 -60.54 4.07
CA LEU A 11 15.05 -59.31 4.21
C LEU A 11 14.11 -58.16 4.59
N PHE A 12 14.18 -57.71 5.85
CA PHE A 12 13.57 -56.45 6.27
C PHE A 12 14.47 -55.28 5.83
N THR A 13 14.05 -54.53 4.82
CA THR A 13 14.67 -53.24 4.47
C THR A 13 14.18 -52.18 5.45
N TYR A 14 15.04 -51.71 6.35
CA TYR A 14 14.77 -50.51 7.13
C TYR A 14 15.15 -49.29 6.29
N SER A 15 14.16 -48.54 5.83
CA SER A 15 14.36 -47.19 5.30
C SER A 15 14.53 -46.23 6.47
N VAL A 16 15.75 -45.76 6.72
CA VAL A 16 16.01 -44.68 7.68
C VAL A 16 15.82 -43.36 6.93
N GLY A 17 14.84 -42.55 7.33
CA GLY A 17 14.68 -41.20 6.79
C GLY A 17 15.84 -40.32 7.26
N ALA A 18 16.61 -39.76 6.33
CA ALA A 18 17.59 -38.74 6.64
C ALA A 18 16.89 -37.46 7.13
N GLN A 19 17.54 -36.69 8.01
CA GLN A 19 16.99 -35.44 8.51
C GLN A 19 16.88 -34.43 7.35
N THR A 20 15.66 -33.97 7.06
CA THR A 20 15.35 -33.08 5.93
C THR A 20 15.44 -31.59 6.28
N ALA A 21 15.89 -31.27 7.50
CA ALA A 21 15.97 -29.91 8.02
C ALA A 21 17.02 -29.78 9.14
N PHE A 22 17.69 -28.64 9.22
CA PHE A 22 18.35 -28.24 10.46
C PHE A 22 17.26 -27.79 11.43
N HIS A 23 17.15 -28.48 12.57
CA HIS A 23 16.14 -28.19 13.58
C HIS A 23 16.83 -27.72 14.86
N ASN A 24 16.65 -26.44 15.19
CA ASN A 24 17.09 -25.87 16.46
C ASN A 24 15.99 -26.01 17.52
N PHE A 25 16.31 -26.64 18.65
CA PHE A 25 15.45 -26.70 19.84
C PHE A 25 16.02 -25.93 21.03
N GLY A 26 17.24 -25.38 20.92
CA GLY A 26 17.99 -24.79 22.03
C GLY A 26 18.45 -23.37 21.72
N ASN A 27 19.42 -22.89 22.51
CA ASN A 27 19.96 -21.55 22.32
C ASN A 27 21.15 -21.63 21.37
N VAL A 28 21.05 -20.96 20.23
CA VAL A 28 22.17 -20.83 19.28
C VAL A 28 22.72 -19.42 19.39
N LYS A 29 24.04 -19.33 19.60
CA LYS A 29 24.80 -18.09 19.60
C LYS A 29 25.84 -18.10 18.50
N MET A 30 25.80 -17.11 17.63
CA MET A 30 26.78 -16.85 16.59
C MET A 30 27.70 -15.71 17.01
N HIS A 31 29.00 -15.88 16.76
CA HIS A 31 30.06 -14.90 17.06
C HIS A 31 30.65 -14.35 15.75
N THR A 32 31.45 -13.28 15.82
CA THR A 32 31.80 -12.42 14.68
C THR A 32 32.29 -13.14 13.42
N ASN A 33 32.99 -14.26 13.56
CA ASN A 33 33.53 -15.04 12.42
C ASN A 33 32.68 -16.28 12.08
N ALA A 34 31.48 -16.40 12.63
CA ALA A 34 30.59 -17.50 12.32
C ALA A 34 30.09 -17.37 10.87
N SER A 35 30.10 -18.49 10.16
CA SER A 35 29.53 -18.60 8.82
C SER A 35 28.75 -19.91 8.75
N ILE A 36 27.46 -19.83 8.44
CA ILE A 36 26.56 -20.99 8.35
C ILE A 36 25.90 -20.99 6.98
N GLY A 37 25.99 -22.11 6.26
CA GLY A 37 25.27 -22.32 5.01
C GLY A 37 24.17 -23.36 5.16
N PHE A 38 22.92 -22.92 5.03
CA PHE A 38 21.76 -23.80 5.03
C PHE A 38 21.49 -24.34 3.62
N HIS A 39 21.99 -25.55 3.36
CA HIS A 39 21.64 -26.37 2.19
C HIS A 39 20.44 -27.30 2.45
N THR A 40 19.72 -27.08 3.56
CA THR A 40 18.53 -27.81 4.00
C THR A 40 17.57 -26.83 4.67
N ASN A 41 16.29 -27.19 4.83
CA ASN A 41 15.31 -26.33 5.52
C ASN A 41 15.74 -25.98 6.95
N LEU A 42 15.35 -24.80 7.44
CA LEU A 42 15.55 -24.35 8.81
C LEU A 42 14.23 -24.46 9.59
N ILE A 43 14.26 -25.15 10.72
CA ILE A 43 13.18 -25.17 11.70
C ILE A 43 13.74 -24.61 13.01
N ASN A 44 13.22 -23.47 13.46
CA ASN A 44 13.64 -22.84 14.71
C ASN A 44 12.55 -22.91 15.78
N ASP A 45 12.71 -23.82 16.73
CA ASP A 45 11.90 -23.92 17.95
C ASP A 45 12.69 -23.48 19.20
N GLY A 46 13.94 -23.06 19.00
CA GLY A 46 14.83 -22.55 20.04
C GLY A 46 15.03 -21.04 19.97
N THR A 47 16.08 -20.56 20.61
CA THR A 47 16.46 -19.14 20.66
C THR A 47 17.53 -18.85 19.61
N LEU A 48 17.26 -17.87 18.74
CA LEU A 48 18.11 -17.33 17.69
C LEU A 48 17.82 -15.82 17.61
N ASP A 49 18.37 -15.07 18.56
CA ASP A 49 17.99 -13.69 18.83
C ASP A 49 18.87 -12.66 18.07
N ASP A 50 18.59 -11.38 18.30
CA ASP A 50 19.19 -10.21 17.63
C ASP A 50 20.64 -9.91 18.01
N ASP A 51 21.17 -10.58 19.02
CA ASP A 51 22.55 -10.43 19.47
C ASP A 51 23.55 -11.30 18.66
N ASN A 52 23.05 -12.13 17.75
CA ASN A 52 23.85 -12.94 16.84
C ASN A 52 24.66 -12.07 15.87
N VAL A 53 25.86 -12.53 15.51
CA VAL A 53 26.76 -11.86 14.54
C VAL A 53 27.36 -12.90 13.58
N GLY A 54 27.90 -12.45 12.46
CA GLY A 54 28.44 -13.31 11.41
C GLY A 54 27.51 -13.45 10.20
N LEU A 55 27.75 -14.45 9.36
CA LEU A 55 27.06 -14.66 8.08
C LEU A 55 26.22 -15.94 8.09
N VAL A 56 25.00 -15.83 7.59
CA VAL A 56 24.13 -16.97 7.25
C VAL A 56 23.76 -16.92 5.79
N GLY A 57 23.93 -18.02 5.07
CA GLY A 57 23.47 -18.18 3.69
C GLY A 57 22.41 -19.25 3.57
N PHE A 58 21.40 -19.00 2.74
CA PHE A 58 20.42 -20.00 2.31
C PHE A 58 20.71 -20.41 0.87
N TYR A 59 20.91 -21.71 0.64
CA TYR A 59 21.38 -22.23 -0.63
C TYR A 59 20.46 -23.33 -1.19
N SER A 60 20.01 -23.21 -2.43
CA SER A 60 19.33 -24.29 -3.14
C SER A 60 19.42 -24.18 -4.66
N ASN A 61 19.53 -25.34 -5.33
CA ASN A 61 19.60 -25.40 -6.79
C ASN A 61 18.23 -25.55 -7.45
N ASN A 62 17.38 -26.44 -6.92
CA ASN A 62 16.11 -26.82 -7.55
C ASN A 62 14.94 -26.94 -6.55
N GLU A 63 15.22 -26.83 -5.24
CA GLU A 63 14.23 -27.03 -4.19
C GLU A 63 13.92 -25.70 -3.52
N THR A 64 12.66 -25.45 -3.20
CA THR A 64 12.29 -24.33 -2.33
C THR A 64 12.88 -24.57 -0.95
N ARG A 65 13.62 -23.58 -0.47
CA ARG A 65 14.16 -23.60 0.88
C ARG A 65 13.10 -23.06 1.84
N ILE A 66 12.85 -23.75 2.95
CA ILE A 66 11.82 -23.33 3.91
C ILE A 66 12.47 -22.92 5.23
N VAL A 67 12.07 -21.75 5.74
CA VAL A 67 12.31 -21.30 7.12
C VAL A 67 11.00 -21.39 7.88
N SER A 68 11.00 -22.09 9.00
CA SER A 68 9.80 -22.37 9.80
C SER A 68 10.17 -22.58 11.27
N GLY A 69 9.19 -23.00 12.08
CA GLY A 69 9.34 -23.24 13.51
C GLY A 69 8.50 -22.28 14.33
N ASN A 70 8.46 -22.48 15.64
CA ASN A 70 7.65 -21.68 16.56
C ASN A 70 8.25 -20.30 16.86
N ASN A 71 9.57 -20.15 16.72
CA ASN A 71 10.28 -18.91 17.04
C ASN A 71 10.93 -18.30 15.79
N LYS A 72 10.80 -16.97 15.66
CA LYS A 72 11.51 -16.19 14.64
C LYS A 72 13.02 -16.41 14.78
N ALA A 73 13.70 -16.66 13.66
CA ALA A 73 15.15 -16.68 13.60
C ALA A 73 15.67 -15.28 13.22
N ILE A 74 16.67 -14.78 13.95
CA ILE A 74 17.28 -13.48 13.68
C ILE A 74 18.78 -13.68 13.40
N PHE A 75 19.26 -13.10 12.31
CA PHE A 75 20.64 -13.17 11.85
C PHE A 75 21.19 -11.78 11.56
N TYR A 76 22.52 -11.66 11.58
CA TYR A 76 23.22 -10.40 11.34
C TYR A 76 23.36 -10.11 9.85
N ASN A 77 24.19 -10.89 9.16
CA ASN A 77 24.30 -10.85 7.69
C ASN A 77 23.60 -12.07 7.09
N VAL A 78 22.77 -11.84 6.07
CA VAL A 78 22.03 -12.89 5.36
C VAL A 78 22.33 -12.85 3.87
N GLU A 79 22.61 -14.02 3.29
CA GLU A 79 22.76 -14.23 1.86
C GLU A 79 21.68 -15.19 1.36
N ILE A 80 21.04 -14.85 0.24
CA ILE A 80 19.99 -15.66 -0.38
C ILE A 80 20.43 -16.07 -1.77
N ASP A 81 20.74 -17.36 -1.91
CA ASP A 81 21.16 -17.98 -3.16
C ASP A 81 20.33 -19.26 -3.39
N THR A 82 19.03 -19.04 -3.61
CA THR A 82 18.02 -20.10 -3.74
C THR A 82 17.34 -19.99 -5.10
N ASN A 83 17.76 -20.77 -6.09
CA ASN A 83 17.20 -20.72 -7.45
C ASN A 83 15.69 -21.02 -7.52
N ASN A 84 15.12 -21.67 -6.51
CA ASN A 84 13.68 -21.96 -6.40
C ASN A 84 13.07 -21.35 -5.13
N ASP A 85 13.55 -20.16 -4.78
CA ASP A 85 13.08 -19.28 -3.72
C ASP A 85 13.26 -19.79 -2.27
N LEU A 86 13.19 -18.84 -1.34
CA LEU A 86 13.17 -19.04 0.11
C LEU A 86 11.76 -18.74 0.64
N GLU A 87 11.02 -19.76 1.07
CA GLU A 87 9.69 -19.61 1.66
C GLU A 87 9.77 -19.45 3.18
N LEU A 88 9.15 -18.39 3.70
CA LEU A 88 9.03 -18.12 5.12
C LEU A 88 7.66 -18.57 5.63
N ARG A 89 7.67 -19.52 6.57
CA ARG A 89 6.50 -19.96 7.37
C ARG A 89 6.53 -19.42 8.80
N ASN A 90 7.60 -18.71 9.13
CA ASN A 90 7.74 -17.83 10.28
C ASN A 90 8.68 -16.70 9.83
N SER A 91 8.60 -15.53 10.46
CA SER A 91 9.43 -14.38 10.09
C SER A 91 10.92 -14.69 10.20
N LEU A 92 11.71 -13.96 9.42
CA LEU A 92 13.18 -14.00 9.43
C LEU A 92 13.70 -12.58 9.69
N GLY A 93 14.49 -12.40 10.75
CA GLY A 93 15.06 -11.11 11.10
C GLY A 93 16.48 -10.93 10.57
N ILE A 94 16.79 -9.72 10.09
CA ILE A 94 18.10 -9.28 9.63
C ILE A 94 18.47 -8.01 10.39
N THR A 95 19.64 -8.00 11.03
CA THR A 95 20.10 -6.86 11.83
C THR A 95 21.26 -6.06 11.22
N ASN A 96 21.75 -6.44 10.03
CA ASN A 96 22.81 -5.70 9.35
C ASN A 96 22.67 -5.73 7.81
N GLU A 97 23.12 -6.80 7.16
CA GLU A 97 23.19 -6.88 5.69
C GLU A 97 22.30 -7.98 5.14
N LEU A 98 21.65 -7.70 4.00
CA LEU A 98 21.00 -8.71 3.17
C LEU A 98 21.54 -8.66 1.73
N SER A 99 21.96 -9.79 1.19
CA SER A 99 22.34 -9.93 -0.21
C SER A 99 21.42 -10.91 -0.95
N PHE A 100 20.71 -10.40 -1.95
CA PHE A 100 20.00 -11.23 -2.92
C PHE A 100 20.96 -11.67 -4.03
N ILE A 101 21.29 -12.96 -4.07
CA ILE A 101 22.09 -13.57 -5.15
C ILE A 101 21.17 -14.22 -6.17
N ASN A 102 20.31 -15.15 -5.74
CA ASN A 102 19.32 -15.83 -6.57
C ASN A 102 18.02 -16.09 -5.82
N GLY A 103 16.92 -15.93 -6.54
CA GLY A 103 15.55 -16.19 -6.08
C GLY A 103 14.97 -15.14 -5.15
N LYS A 104 13.69 -15.35 -4.86
CA LYS A 104 12.85 -14.48 -4.05
C LYS A 104 12.76 -14.98 -2.61
N VAL A 105 12.35 -14.08 -1.72
CA VAL A 105 11.83 -14.46 -0.40
C VAL A 105 10.32 -14.44 -0.46
N ILE A 106 9.69 -15.61 -0.33
CA ILE A 106 8.24 -15.73 -0.34
C ILE A 106 7.72 -15.61 1.09
N THR A 107 6.79 -14.69 1.29
CA THR A 107 6.05 -14.54 2.55
C THR A 107 4.55 -14.55 2.25
N PRO A 108 3.70 -15.06 3.16
CA PRO A 108 2.28 -15.18 2.89
C PRO A 108 1.60 -13.80 2.83
N LYS A 109 1.07 -13.44 1.66
CA LYS A 109 0.27 -12.21 1.49
C LYS A 109 -1.02 -12.20 2.34
N SER A 110 -1.51 -13.38 2.73
CA SER A 110 -2.71 -13.54 3.56
C SER A 110 -2.44 -13.53 5.08
N ASP A 111 -1.18 -13.56 5.51
CA ASP A 111 -0.80 -13.55 6.92
C ASP A 111 0.28 -12.48 7.16
N THR A 112 -0.18 -11.29 7.52
CA THR A 112 0.69 -10.14 7.82
C THR A 112 1.55 -10.33 9.06
N SER A 113 1.41 -11.42 9.83
CA SER A 113 2.30 -11.69 10.96
C SER A 113 3.68 -12.22 10.53
N ILE A 114 3.78 -12.79 9.32
CA ILE A 114 5.01 -13.37 8.77
C ILE A 114 5.62 -12.42 7.74
N SER A 115 6.88 -12.05 7.94
CA SER A 115 7.60 -11.13 7.05
C SER A 115 9.11 -11.35 7.09
N LEU A 116 9.80 -10.82 6.08
CA LEU A 116 11.23 -10.56 6.16
C LEU A 116 11.46 -9.25 6.92
N ASP A 117 12.07 -9.33 8.10
CA ASP A 117 12.17 -8.22 9.04
C ASP A 117 13.57 -7.58 9.02
N PHE A 118 13.64 -6.31 8.63
CA PHE A 118 14.83 -5.47 8.68
C PHE A 118 14.85 -4.71 10.02
N ILE A 119 15.68 -5.16 10.97
CA ILE A 119 15.70 -4.69 12.35
C ILE A 119 16.97 -3.86 12.57
N GLN A 120 16.88 -2.53 12.51
CA GLN A 120 18.07 -1.66 12.55
C GLN A 120 19.15 -2.07 11.52
N HIS A 121 18.73 -2.58 10.36
CA HIS A 121 19.63 -2.99 9.29
C HIS A 121 20.50 -1.82 8.79
N ASP A 122 21.64 -2.15 8.18
CA ASP A 122 22.54 -1.19 7.54
C ASP A 122 22.17 -1.00 6.07
N PHE A 123 22.18 -2.08 5.27
CA PHE A 123 21.74 -2.03 3.88
C PHE A 123 21.33 -3.42 3.36
N TYR A 124 20.67 -3.43 2.20
CA TYR A 124 20.51 -4.64 1.39
C TYR A 124 20.92 -4.35 -0.06
N ALA A 125 21.21 -5.40 -0.84
CA ALA A 125 21.58 -5.26 -2.24
C ALA A 125 21.21 -6.50 -3.08
N GLY A 126 21.14 -6.28 -4.40
CA GLY A 126 21.00 -7.34 -5.40
C GLY A 126 19.57 -7.55 -5.88
N GLU A 127 18.63 -6.73 -5.42
CA GLU A 127 17.23 -6.80 -5.79
C GLU A 127 16.99 -6.51 -7.27
N ASP A 128 16.07 -7.28 -7.87
CA ASP A 128 15.53 -7.06 -9.21
C ASP A 128 14.21 -7.82 -9.38
N ASP A 129 13.69 -7.85 -10.60
CA ASP A 129 12.45 -8.54 -10.97
C ASP A 129 12.44 -10.04 -10.61
N ASN A 130 13.58 -10.71 -10.43
CA ASN A 130 13.65 -12.12 -10.02
C ASN A 130 14.15 -12.30 -8.58
N ARG A 131 14.49 -11.21 -7.90
CA ARG A 131 15.19 -11.19 -6.60
C ARG A 131 14.59 -10.10 -5.73
N HIS A 132 13.55 -10.46 -4.99
CA HIS A 132 12.84 -9.54 -4.09
C HIS A 132 12.03 -10.34 -3.07
N VAL A 133 11.33 -9.64 -2.19
CA VAL A 133 10.33 -10.21 -1.28
C VAL A 133 8.99 -10.25 -2.02
N ASP A 134 8.49 -11.44 -2.31
CA ASP A 134 7.15 -11.66 -2.84
C ASP A 134 6.20 -11.88 -1.64
N GLY A 135 5.56 -10.78 -1.22
CA GLY A 135 4.80 -10.68 0.01
C GLY A 135 5.29 -9.55 0.93
N TYR A 136 5.22 -9.75 2.25
CA TYR A 136 5.55 -8.75 3.25
C TYR A 136 7.02 -8.70 3.65
N ALA A 137 7.60 -7.51 3.54
CA ALA A 137 8.79 -7.11 4.27
C ALA A 137 8.42 -6.11 5.37
N SER A 138 9.21 -6.06 6.46
CA SER A 138 9.04 -5.08 7.52
C SER A 138 10.34 -4.39 7.86
N VAL A 139 10.27 -3.15 8.35
CA VAL A 139 11.42 -2.40 8.84
C VAL A 139 11.11 -1.82 10.21
N SER A 140 12.07 -1.91 11.12
CA SER A 140 12.08 -1.23 12.41
C SER A 140 13.33 -0.36 12.52
N GLY A 141 13.14 0.96 12.56
CA GLY A 141 14.25 1.90 12.62
C GLY A 141 13.82 3.35 12.44
N THR A 142 14.80 4.20 12.17
CA THR A 142 14.62 5.63 11.91
C THR A 142 15.08 6.07 10.52
N GLU A 143 15.85 5.27 9.81
CA GLU A 143 16.36 5.65 8.50
C GLU A 143 15.30 5.56 7.40
N GLU A 144 15.57 6.18 6.26
CA GLU A 144 14.81 5.93 5.04
C GLU A 144 14.89 4.44 4.69
N PHE A 145 13.78 3.89 4.20
CA PHE A 145 13.73 2.50 3.79
C PHE A 145 13.00 2.33 2.47
N VAL A 146 13.69 1.71 1.52
CA VAL A 146 13.12 1.21 0.27
C VAL A 146 12.71 -0.23 0.53
N PHE A 147 11.44 -0.57 0.34
CA PHE A 147 10.98 -1.95 0.51
C PHE A 147 11.42 -2.78 -0.72
N PRO A 148 12.19 -3.86 -0.56
CA PRO A 148 12.58 -4.74 -1.67
C PRO A 148 11.43 -5.72 -1.99
N ILE A 149 10.25 -5.19 -2.29
CA ILE A 149 9.01 -5.95 -2.47
C ILE A 149 8.60 -6.02 -3.95
N GLY A 150 7.93 -7.11 -4.31
CA GLY A 150 7.42 -7.34 -5.65
C GLY A 150 6.32 -8.39 -5.66
N ASP A 151 5.88 -8.74 -6.87
CA ASP A 151 4.87 -9.76 -7.13
C ASP A 151 5.25 -10.54 -8.38
N ASP A 152 5.30 -11.87 -8.27
CA ASP A 152 5.81 -12.77 -9.31
C ASP A 152 7.21 -12.36 -9.79
N ASN A 153 7.33 -11.81 -11.00
CA ASN A 153 8.59 -11.40 -11.61
C ASN A 153 8.63 -9.88 -11.82
N ARG A 154 8.06 -9.12 -10.88
CA ARG A 154 7.98 -7.66 -10.95
C ARG A 154 8.39 -7.06 -9.62
N LEU A 155 9.58 -6.48 -9.56
CA LEU A 155 10.01 -5.68 -8.41
C LEU A 155 9.31 -4.33 -8.47
N ARG A 156 8.60 -3.95 -7.42
CA ARG A 156 7.90 -2.67 -7.37
C ARG A 156 8.02 -2.05 -5.97
N PRO A 157 9.13 -1.34 -5.71
CA PRO A 157 9.44 -0.85 -4.39
C PRO A 157 8.51 0.32 -4.03
N MET A 158 8.23 0.40 -2.73
CA MET A 158 7.74 1.63 -2.10
C MET A 158 8.78 2.13 -1.10
N ILE A 159 8.76 3.43 -0.82
CA ILE A 159 9.79 4.08 0.01
C ILE A 159 9.11 4.81 1.16
N ILE A 160 9.60 4.61 2.37
CA ILE A 160 9.26 5.46 3.52
C ILE A 160 10.47 6.31 3.90
N PRO A 161 10.28 7.59 4.27
CA PRO A 161 11.38 8.50 4.60
C PRO A 161 12.00 8.16 5.96
N THR A 162 13.07 8.86 6.32
CA THR A 162 13.58 8.92 7.69
C THR A 162 12.47 9.27 8.68
N GLN A 163 12.39 8.52 9.78
CA GLN A 163 11.40 8.65 10.84
C GLN A 163 11.99 9.41 12.04
N ASN A 164 11.15 10.22 12.70
CA ASN A 164 11.56 11.02 13.87
C ASN A 164 11.73 10.19 15.17
N GLN A 165 11.25 8.95 15.15
CA GLN A 165 11.32 8.01 16.25
C GLN A 165 11.37 6.60 15.69
N ASN A 166 11.81 5.64 16.52
CA ASN A 166 11.81 4.25 16.11
C ASN A 166 10.36 3.79 15.87
N SER A 167 10.07 3.41 14.63
CA SER A 167 8.76 2.99 14.16
C SER A 167 8.90 1.72 13.35
N THR A 168 7.85 0.89 13.38
CA THR A 168 7.77 -0.32 12.58
C THR A 168 6.76 -0.12 11.46
N PHE A 169 7.21 -0.37 10.24
CA PHE A 169 6.36 -0.41 9.06
C PHE A 169 6.48 -1.77 8.39
N LYS A 170 5.40 -2.24 7.79
CA LYS A 170 5.36 -3.49 7.04
C LYS A 170 4.63 -3.25 5.75
N GLY A 171 5.08 -3.85 4.66
CA GLY A 171 4.29 -3.77 3.45
C GLY A 171 4.65 -4.76 2.38
N ALA A 172 3.74 -4.80 1.41
CA ALA A 172 3.70 -5.74 0.33
C ALA A 172 3.14 -5.05 -0.92
N TYR A 173 3.51 -5.60 -2.07
CA TYR A 173 3.05 -5.15 -3.38
C TYR A 173 2.14 -6.22 -4.00
N PHE A 174 1.13 -5.76 -4.73
CA PHE A 174 0.14 -6.59 -5.39
C PHE A 174 -0.02 -6.11 -6.83
N ASN A 175 0.30 -6.98 -7.78
CA ASN A 175 0.14 -6.74 -9.22
C ASN A 175 -1.24 -7.25 -9.69
N GLU A 176 -2.30 -6.76 -9.07
CA GLU A 176 -3.68 -7.17 -9.35
C GLU A 176 -4.67 -6.00 -9.23
N ASP A 177 -5.89 -6.19 -9.74
CA ASP A 177 -6.94 -5.18 -9.73
C ASP A 177 -7.55 -5.00 -8.32
N PRO A 178 -7.49 -3.80 -7.72
CA PRO A 178 -8.10 -3.52 -6.43
C PRO A 178 -9.63 -3.72 -6.40
N ASN A 179 -10.31 -3.74 -7.56
CA ASN A 179 -11.73 -4.08 -7.64
C ASN A 179 -12.00 -5.58 -7.45
N SER A 180 -10.99 -6.45 -7.63
CA SER A 180 -11.10 -7.90 -7.53
C SER A 180 -9.83 -8.54 -6.94
N PRO A 181 -9.43 -8.13 -5.72
CA PRO A 181 -8.21 -8.62 -5.10
C PRO A 181 -8.33 -10.11 -4.74
N THR A 182 -7.26 -10.87 -4.88
CA THR A 182 -7.25 -12.32 -4.60
C THR A 182 -6.96 -12.64 -3.14
N THR A 183 -6.26 -11.74 -2.45
CA THR A 183 -5.81 -11.95 -1.06
C THR A 183 -6.76 -11.36 -0.02
N PHE A 184 -7.48 -10.30 -0.36
CA PHE A 184 -8.33 -9.55 0.56
C PHE A 184 -9.76 -10.09 0.55
N THR A 185 -10.43 -10.04 1.70
CA THR A 185 -11.84 -10.46 1.81
C THR A 185 -12.82 -9.43 1.28
N GLN A 186 -12.36 -8.19 1.08
CA GLN A 186 -13.15 -7.07 0.56
C GLN A 186 -12.64 -6.62 -0.81
N THR A 187 -13.49 -5.88 -1.52
CA THR A 187 -13.15 -5.21 -2.78
C THR A 187 -13.01 -3.72 -2.55
N PHE A 188 -12.14 -3.08 -3.32
CA PHE A 188 -11.80 -1.66 -3.20
C PHE A 188 -12.27 -0.91 -4.45
N LEU A 189 -13.59 -0.78 -4.60
CA LEU A 189 -14.21 -0.29 -5.83
C LEU A 189 -13.67 1.10 -6.22
N THR A 190 -13.00 1.21 -7.37
CA THR A 190 -12.34 2.45 -7.81
C THR A 190 -13.30 3.56 -8.21
N ASN A 191 -14.61 3.30 -8.20
CA ASN A 191 -15.67 4.30 -8.34
C ASN A 191 -16.19 4.85 -6.99
N GLN A 192 -15.83 4.22 -5.87
CA GLN A 192 -16.11 4.70 -4.52
C GLN A 192 -14.94 5.55 -4.03
N LYS A 193 -14.96 6.84 -4.36
CA LYS A 193 -13.83 7.75 -4.15
C LYS A 193 -14.27 9.16 -3.79
N GLN A 194 -13.35 9.93 -3.20
CA GLN A 194 -13.53 11.36 -2.99
C GLN A 194 -13.68 12.14 -4.29
N VAL A 195 -14.37 13.28 -4.18
CA VAL A 195 -14.77 14.12 -5.32
C VAL A 195 -13.61 14.57 -6.21
N PHE A 196 -12.42 14.83 -5.63
CA PHE A 196 -11.26 15.33 -6.38
C PHE A 196 -10.30 14.24 -6.86
N ILE A 197 -10.73 12.98 -6.83
CA ILE A 197 -10.04 11.82 -7.42
C ILE A 197 -10.79 11.45 -8.70
N GLU A 198 -10.13 11.59 -9.85
CA GLU A 198 -10.73 11.33 -11.16
C GLU A 198 -10.53 9.88 -11.59
N ASN A 199 -9.30 9.37 -11.51
CA ASN A 199 -8.97 7.99 -11.88
C ASN A 199 -8.11 7.35 -10.80
N ILE A 200 -8.17 6.02 -10.72
CA ILE A 200 -7.39 5.21 -9.77
C ILE A 200 -6.86 4.02 -10.57
N SER A 201 -5.59 3.65 -10.35
CA SER A 201 -5.00 2.48 -10.98
C SER A 201 -5.85 1.23 -10.69
N GLN A 202 -6.09 0.44 -11.74
CA GLN A 202 -6.73 -0.87 -11.66
C GLN A 202 -5.74 -2.02 -11.92
N LEU A 203 -4.44 -1.72 -11.93
CA LEU A 203 -3.40 -2.71 -12.28
C LEU A 203 -2.58 -3.15 -11.08
N GLU A 204 -2.48 -2.30 -10.06
CA GLU A 204 -1.61 -2.56 -8.92
C GLU A 204 -2.01 -1.76 -7.68
N PHE A 205 -1.59 -2.24 -6.53
CA PHE A 205 -1.68 -1.53 -5.25
C PHE A 205 -0.63 -2.06 -4.26
N TRP A 206 -0.47 -1.35 -3.16
CA TRP A 206 0.42 -1.71 -2.05
C TRP A 206 -0.39 -1.77 -0.75
N ASP A 207 0.00 -2.67 0.14
CA ASP A 207 -0.37 -2.59 1.55
C ASP A 207 0.80 -2.00 2.34
N LEU A 208 0.54 -0.97 3.13
CA LEU A 208 1.47 -0.39 4.08
C LEU A 208 0.79 -0.34 5.46
N ASN A 209 1.34 -1.11 6.38
CA ASN A 209 0.93 -1.15 7.78
C ASN A 209 1.93 -0.38 8.65
N GLY A 210 1.41 0.43 9.58
CA GLY A 210 2.19 1.27 10.49
C GLY A 210 1.31 2.16 11.36
N ALA A 211 1.61 2.23 12.66
CA ALA A 211 0.83 3.00 13.63
C ALA A 211 1.26 4.48 13.73
N ASN A 212 2.44 4.81 13.20
CA ASN A 212 2.99 6.16 13.24
C ASN A 212 2.72 6.87 11.92
N LYS A 213 2.60 8.20 11.99
CA LYS A 213 2.48 9.03 10.79
C LYS A 213 3.76 8.95 9.95
N THR A 214 3.59 8.82 8.65
CA THR A 214 4.68 8.86 7.67
C THR A 214 4.15 9.39 6.33
N THR A 215 5.06 9.69 5.41
CA THR A 215 4.74 9.71 3.97
C THR A 215 5.15 8.37 3.34
N VAL A 216 4.66 8.12 2.13
CA VAL A 216 5.09 7.00 1.29
C VAL A 216 5.36 7.52 -0.11
N THR A 217 6.42 7.01 -0.74
CA THR A 217 6.68 7.22 -2.17
C THR A 217 6.39 5.92 -2.91
N LEU A 218 5.46 5.99 -3.85
CA LEU A 218 5.15 4.90 -4.77
C LEU A 218 5.86 5.14 -6.09
N THR A 219 6.42 4.07 -6.66
CA THR A 219 7.11 4.11 -7.96
C THR A 219 6.23 3.50 -9.04
N TRP A 220 6.42 3.92 -10.29
CA TRP A 220 5.78 3.31 -11.45
C TRP A 220 6.76 3.10 -12.59
N ASP A 221 6.38 2.20 -13.49
CA ASP A 221 7.07 1.94 -14.75
C ASP A 221 6.07 1.79 -15.91
N ASN A 222 6.55 1.32 -17.06
CA ASN A 222 5.73 1.18 -18.26
C ASN A 222 4.61 0.14 -18.10
N GLN A 223 4.72 -0.79 -17.14
CA GLN A 223 3.68 -1.78 -16.86
C GLN A 223 2.57 -1.23 -15.94
N SER A 224 2.80 -0.11 -15.27
CA SER A 224 1.80 0.59 -14.44
C SER A 224 0.72 1.32 -15.25
N ASP A 225 0.90 1.48 -16.56
CA ASP A 225 -0.03 2.13 -17.50
C ASP A 225 -0.59 3.48 -16.99
N ILE A 226 0.29 4.35 -16.50
CA ILE A 226 -0.07 5.72 -16.08
C ILE A 226 -0.90 6.49 -17.14
N PRO A 227 -0.67 6.35 -18.47
CA PRO A 227 -1.53 6.97 -19.48
C PRO A 227 -3.01 6.60 -19.41
N ALA A 228 -3.37 5.46 -18.79
CA ALA A 228 -4.77 5.07 -18.59
C ALA A 228 -5.48 5.90 -17.51
N ILE A 229 -4.73 6.51 -16.58
CA ILE A 229 -5.31 7.28 -15.46
C ILE A 229 -5.02 8.77 -15.51
N ALA A 230 -3.93 9.21 -16.17
CA ALA A 230 -3.51 10.61 -16.21
C ALA A 230 -2.91 11.01 -17.56
N ASN A 231 -3.07 12.28 -17.93
CA ASN A 231 -2.44 12.86 -19.12
C ASN A 231 -1.12 13.58 -18.79
N ASN A 232 -0.91 13.92 -17.52
CA ASN A 232 0.28 14.60 -17.03
C ASN A 232 0.64 14.06 -15.64
N VAL A 233 1.92 13.83 -15.39
CA VAL A 233 2.41 13.38 -14.07
C VAL A 233 2.02 14.35 -12.95
N ALA A 234 1.86 15.65 -13.22
CA ALA A 234 1.41 16.63 -12.23
C ALA A 234 -0.03 16.37 -11.70
N GLU A 235 -0.80 15.50 -12.35
CA GLU A 235 -2.13 15.06 -11.91
C GLU A 235 -2.06 13.91 -10.90
N LEU A 236 -0.93 13.20 -10.84
CA LEU A 236 -0.77 12.02 -10.00
C LEU A 236 -0.74 12.35 -8.52
N LYS A 237 -1.24 11.39 -7.75
CA LYS A 237 -1.34 11.42 -6.30
C LYS A 237 -1.34 10.01 -5.73
N VAL A 238 -0.96 9.91 -4.47
CA VAL A 238 -1.22 8.68 -3.71
C VAL A 238 -2.68 8.73 -3.25
N VAL A 239 -3.39 7.62 -3.39
CA VAL A 239 -4.74 7.45 -2.86
C VAL A 239 -4.77 6.22 -1.95
N GLY A 240 -5.62 6.25 -0.93
CA GLY A 240 -5.75 5.14 0.03
C GLY A 240 -7.20 4.76 0.27
N TRP A 241 -7.48 3.45 0.37
CA TRP A 241 -8.81 2.97 0.76
C TRP A 241 -9.00 3.11 2.27
N SER A 242 -9.82 4.07 2.70
CA SER A 242 -10.05 4.33 4.12
C SER A 242 -10.91 3.23 4.75
N LYS A 243 -10.46 2.68 5.88
CA LYS A 243 -11.21 1.68 6.66
C LYS A 243 -12.47 2.27 7.30
N THR A 244 -12.44 3.56 7.63
CA THR A 244 -13.57 4.26 8.26
C THR A 244 -14.60 4.69 7.22
N GLU A 245 -14.13 5.31 6.13
CA GLU A 245 -15.03 5.90 5.12
C GLU A 245 -15.49 4.89 4.06
N ASN A 246 -14.85 3.72 3.97
CA ASN A 246 -15.12 2.69 2.94
C ASN A 246 -15.10 3.26 1.52
N LYS A 247 -14.11 4.12 1.24
CA LYS A 247 -13.89 4.76 -0.05
C LYS A 247 -12.42 5.17 -0.21
N TRP A 248 -12.00 5.39 -1.44
CA TRP A 248 -10.71 5.96 -1.78
C TRP A 248 -10.62 7.43 -1.37
N MET A 249 -9.61 7.75 -0.57
CA MET A 249 -9.28 9.08 -0.10
C MET A 249 -7.98 9.58 -0.73
N ASP A 250 -7.90 10.89 -0.90
CA ASP A 250 -6.73 11.56 -1.45
C ASP A 250 -5.66 11.70 -0.36
N LEU A 251 -4.53 11.01 -0.55
CA LEU A 251 -3.36 11.13 0.33
C LEU A 251 -2.36 12.17 -0.19
N GLY A 252 -2.67 12.85 -1.29
CA GLY A 252 -1.91 13.96 -1.85
C GLY A 252 -0.69 13.57 -2.69
N SER A 253 0.04 14.60 -3.11
CA SER A 253 1.26 14.52 -3.92
C SER A 253 2.26 15.60 -3.50
N SER A 254 2.95 15.38 -2.39
CA SER A 254 3.98 16.31 -1.89
C SER A 254 5.19 16.42 -2.84
N ASN A 255 5.45 15.35 -3.61
CA ASN A 255 6.42 15.34 -4.69
C ASN A 255 5.92 14.44 -5.83
N VAL A 256 6.16 14.85 -7.08
CA VAL A 256 6.02 14.00 -8.26
C VAL A 256 7.22 14.23 -9.17
N SER A 257 7.80 13.15 -9.68
CA SER A 257 8.92 13.22 -10.62
C SER A 257 8.88 12.06 -11.62
N GLY A 258 9.52 12.24 -12.77
CA GLY A 258 9.51 11.29 -13.88
C GLY A 258 8.60 11.72 -15.03
N ASP A 259 8.14 10.73 -15.80
CA ASP A 259 7.24 10.88 -16.94
C ASP A 259 6.12 9.82 -16.92
N LEU A 260 5.29 9.78 -17.96
CA LEU A 260 4.16 8.83 -18.02
C LEU A 260 4.59 7.36 -18.14
N THR A 261 5.88 7.05 -18.31
CA THR A 261 6.40 5.69 -18.46
C THR A 261 7.25 5.24 -17.28
N SER A 262 7.80 6.16 -16.48
CA SER A 262 8.52 5.81 -15.25
C SER A 262 8.63 7.02 -14.33
N GLY A 263 8.57 6.78 -13.02
CA GLY A 263 8.68 7.85 -12.05
C GLY A 263 8.19 7.46 -10.66
N GLN A 264 7.91 8.48 -9.85
CA GLN A 264 7.48 8.31 -8.47
C GLN A 264 6.60 9.47 -7.98
N VAL A 265 5.71 9.15 -7.04
CA VAL A 265 4.81 10.10 -6.36
C VAL A 265 4.85 9.87 -4.85
N THR A 266 5.05 10.95 -4.11
CA THR A 266 5.13 10.94 -2.64
C THR A 266 3.84 11.51 -2.04
N SER A 267 3.25 10.82 -1.09
CA SER A 267 2.05 11.26 -0.37
C SER A 267 2.33 12.46 0.55
N ASN A 268 1.26 13.06 1.08
CA ASN A 268 1.32 13.83 2.33
C ASN A 268 1.40 12.88 3.54
N GLU A 269 1.59 13.42 4.74
CA GLU A 269 1.62 12.62 5.96
C GLU A 269 0.26 11.99 6.27
N PHE A 270 0.26 10.69 6.56
CA PHE A 270 -0.91 9.93 6.97
C PHE A 270 -0.52 8.81 7.95
N ILE A 271 -1.49 8.18 8.62
CA ILE A 271 -1.27 6.99 9.43
C ILE A 271 -1.61 5.77 8.55
N PRO A 272 -0.64 4.90 8.20
CA PRO A 272 -0.92 3.79 7.30
C PRO A 272 -2.02 2.84 7.78
N ASN A 273 -2.08 2.56 9.08
CA ASN A 273 -3.12 1.69 9.66
C ASN A 273 -4.58 2.19 9.48
N ASP A 274 -4.80 3.46 9.11
CA ASP A 274 -6.14 3.99 8.81
C ASP A 274 -6.65 3.55 7.42
N TYR A 275 -5.76 2.97 6.60
CA TYR A 275 -6.00 2.57 5.22
C TYR A 275 -5.73 1.08 5.03
N GLU A 276 -6.54 0.42 4.20
CA GLU A 276 -6.37 -1.01 3.92
C GLU A 276 -5.34 -1.25 2.82
N ILE A 277 -5.38 -0.43 1.77
CA ILE A 277 -4.43 -0.43 0.66
C ILE A 277 -4.22 1.00 0.17
N ILE A 278 -3.10 1.22 -0.51
CA ILE A 278 -2.76 2.45 -1.20
C ILE A 278 -2.40 2.16 -2.66
N THR A 279 -2.66 3.11 -3.55
CA THR A 279 -2.23 3.02 -4.95
C THR A 279 -2.03 4.40 -5.56
N ILE A 280 -1.67 4.44 -6.83
CA ILE A 280 -1.55 5.66 -7.63
C ILE A 280 -2.93 6.00 -8.19
N GLY A 281 -3.36 7.23 -7.97
CA GLY A 281 -4.52 7.83 -8.61
C GLY A 281 -4.15 9.11 -9.33
N ALA A 282 -5.13 9.66 -10.04
CA ALA A 282 -5.05 10.95 -10.70
C ALA A 282 -6.15 11.86 -10.16
N GLY A 283 -5.78 13.11 -9.88
CA GLY A 283 -6.75 14.14 -9.55
C GLY A 283 -7.42 14.73 -10.78
N VAL A 284 -8.30 15.70 -10.53
CA VAL A 284 -8.94 16.49 -11.58
C VAL A 284 -7.89 17.15 -12.47
N PRO A 285 -7.90 16.91 -13.80
CA PRO A 285 -6.98 17.59 -14.73
C PRO A 285 -7.26 19.09 -14.79
N ASP A 286 -6.31 19.87 -15.30
CA ASP A 286 -6.58 21.28 -15.63
C ASP A 286 -7.67 21.33 -16.71
N GLY A 287 -8.75 22.07 -16.46
CA GLY A 287 -9.91 22.12 -17.35
C GLY A 287 -11.26 22.02 -16.64
N GLU A 288 -12.24 21.44 -17.33
CA GLU A 288 -13.63 21.33 -16.89
C GLU A 288 -14.02 19.85 -16.72
N LEU A 289 -14.50 19.50 -15.53
CA LEU A 289 -15.18 18.23 -15.24
C LEU A 289 -16.68 18.48 -15.05
N ASP A 290 -17.50 17.62 -15.63
CA ASP A 290 -18.96 17.66 -15.52
C ASP A 290 -19.48 16.47 -14.67
N ASP A 291 -20.76 16.55 -14.28
CA ASP A 291 -21.55 15.47 -13.66
C ASP A 291 -21.21 15.00 -12.24
N VAL A 292 -20.51 15.81 -11.43
CA VAL A 292 -20.37 15.50 -10.00
C VAL A 292 -21.57 16.01 -9.22
N ASN A 293 -22.35 15.09 -8.64
CA ASN A 293 -23.65 15.40 -8.07
C ASN A 293 -23.71 15.16 -6.56
N ILE A 294 -24.28 16.12 -5.82
CA ILE A 294 -24.26 16.12 -4.35
C ILE A 294 -25.68 16.31 -3.80
N ILE A 295 -25.97 15.66 -2.67
CA ILE A 295 -27.24 15.80 -1.94
C ILE A 295 -26.91 16.26 -0.52
N PHE A 296 -27.64 17.25 -0.01
CA PHE A 296 -27.52 17.68 1.38
C PHE A 296 -28.90 18.08 1.95
N SER A 297 -29.04 18.05 3.28
CA SER A 297 -30.30 18.15 4.00
C SER A 297 -30.25 19.18 5.13
N PRO A 298 -30.32 20.50 4.85
CA PRO A 298 -30.33 21.54 5.87
C PRO A 298 -31.68 21.57 6.64
N ASN A 299 -31.85 20.64 7.58
CA ASN A 299 -33.07 20.42 8.37
C ASN A 299 -32.86 20.63 9.89
N GLY A 300 -31.63 20.93 10.32
CA GLY A 300 -31.29 21.14 11.73
C GLY A 300 -31.10 19.88 12.57
N ASP A 301 -30.93 18.71 11.94
CA ASP A 301 -30.63 17.44 12.62
C ASP A 301 -29.14 17.20 12.87
N SER A 302 -28.27 18.15 12.48
CA SER A 302 -26.81 18.16 12.58
C SER A 302 -26.05 17.30 11.56
N THR A 303 -26.77 16.66 10.64
CA THR A 303 -26.22 15.78 9.60
C THR A 303 -26.45 16.38 8.22
N ASN A 304 -25.40 16.44 7.38
CA ASN A 304 -25.49 16.94 5.99
C ASN A 304 -26.15 18.34 5.88
N GLU A 305 -25.90 19.23 6.84
CA GLU A 305 -26.50 20.57 6.90
C GLU A 305 -25.98 21.53 5.82
N THR A 306 -24.85 21.21 5.19
CA THR A 306 -24.17 22.09 4.25
C THR A 306 -23.71 21.32 3.02
N LEU A 307 -23.50 22.04 1.91
CA LEU A 307 -22.88 21.51 0.71
C LEU A 307 -21.38 21.33 0.94
N VAL A 308 -20.93 20.09 1.12
CA VAL A 308 -19.52 19.79 1.37
C VAL A 308 -18.86 19.24 0.10
N PHE A 309 -17.76 19.87 -0.32
CA PHE A 309 -16.80 19.29 -1.26
C PHE A 309 -15.62 18.76 -0.46
N GLU A 310 -15.63 17.46 -0.16
CA GLU A 310 -14.54 16.81 0.57
C GLU A 310 -13.21 16.93 -0.19
N GLY A 311 -12.13 17.35 0.47
CA GLY A 311 -10.82 17.56 -0.14
C GLY A 311 -10.61 18.98 -0.69
N LEU A 312 -11.61 19.87 -0.60
CA LEU A 312 -11.49 21.24 -1.11
C LEU A 312 -10.44 22.05 -0.35
N GLU A 313 -10.22 21.72 0.93
CA GLU A 313 -9.21 22.33 1.80
C GLU A 313 -7.77 22.14 1.32
N GLN A 314 -7.53 21.20 0.40
CA GLN A 314 -6.22 20.99 -0.23
C GLN A 314 -5.89 22.06 -1.27
N TYR A 315 -6.86 22.89 -1.67
CA TYR A 315 -6.70 23.95 -2.67
C TYR A 315 -6.74 25.33 -2.02
N ASN A 316 -5.67 26.10 -2.22
CA ASN A 316 -5.54 27.44 -1.64
C ASN A 316 -6.51 28.48 -2.25
N ARG A 317 -7.10 28.18 -3.41
CA ARG A 317 -8.05 29.06 -4.08
C ARG A 317 -9.25 28.27 -4.55
N ASN A 318 -10.45 28.79 -4.28
CA ASN A 318 -11.67 28.29 -4.85
C ASN A 318 -12.73 29.39 -5.03
N GLU A 319 -13.69 29.15 -5.92
CA GLU A 319 -14.86 29.99 -6.18
C GLU A 319 -16.07 29.07 -6.43
N LEU A 320 -17.16 29.28 -5.70
CA LEU A 320 -18.40 28.52 -5.85
C LEU A 320 -19.51 29.44 -6.36
N GLU A 321 -20.12 29.05 -7.48
CA GLU A 321 -21.31 29.68 -8.06
C GLU A 321 -22.44 28.64 -8.11
N ILE A 322 -23.65 29.02 -7.66
CA ILE A 322 -24.82 28.14 -7.65
C ILE A 322 -25.98 28.83 -8.35
N TYR A 323 -26.66 28.09 -9.22
CA TYR A 323 -27.73 28.52 -10.08
C TYR A 323 -28.99 27.69 -9.82
N ASN A 324 -30.16 28.32 -9.90
CA ASN A 324 -31.41 27.57 -9.93
C ASN A 324 -31.67 26.94 -11.30
N ARG A 325 -32.76 26.17 -11.41
CA ARG A 325 -33.18 25.49 -12.65
C ARG A 325 -33.39 26.39 -13.87
N TRP A 326 -33.49 27.71 -13.69
CA TRP A 326 -33.67 28.68 -14.77
C TRP A 326 -32.35 29.39 -15.14
N GLY A 327 -31.22 28.98 -14.56
CA GLY A 327 -29.92 29.60 -14.79
C GLY A 327 -29.68 30.90 -14.02
N ASN A 328 -30.56 31.27 -13.08
CA ASN A 328 -30.35 32.45 -12.25
C ASN A 328 -29.36 32.13 -11.12
N LEU A 329 -28.34 32.96 -10.96
CA LEU A 329 -27.36 32.87 -9.86
C LEU A 329 -28.05 33.13 -8.51
N VAL A 330 -28.04 32.13 -7.64
CA VAL A 330 -28.66 32.18 -6.31
C VAL A 330 -27.66 32.29 -5.17
N TYR A 331 -26.42 31.85 -5.38
CA TYR A 331 -25.33 31.95 -4.42
C TYR A 331 -24.00 32.09 -5.17
N LYS A 332 -23.11 32.93 -4.63
CA LYS A 332 -21.74 33.07 -5.11
C LYS A 332 -20.81 33.40 -3.94
N THR A 333 -19.67 32.74 -3.88
CA THR A 333 -18.60 33.10 -2.96
C THR A 333 -17.23 32.82 -3.57
N SER A 334 -16.25 33.60 -3.11
CA SER A 334 -14.83 33.29 -3.26
C SER A 334 -14.33 32.70 -1.94
N ASP A 335 -13.45 31.71 -1.99
CA ASP A 335 -12.91 31.04 -0.81
C ASP A 335 -14.01 30.35 0.03
N TYR A 336 -14.80 29.51 -0.64
CA TYR A 336 -15.82 28.67 -0.05
C TYR A 336 -15.25 27.75 1.04
N LYS A 337 -15.97 27.65 2.16
CA LYS A 337 -15.54 26.94 3.38
C LYS A 337 -16.39 25.72 3.71
N ASN A 338 -17.07 25.14 2.71
CA ASN A 338 -18.02 24.04 2.93
C ASN A 338 -19.12 24.39 3.93
N ASP A 339 -19.65 25.62 3.86
CA ASP A 339 -20.55 26.21 4.85
C ASP A 339 -21.92 26.66 4.28
N TRP A 340 -22.19 26.40 3.01
CA TRP A 340 -23.46 26.80 2.39
C TRP A 340 -24.59 25.85 2.76
N ASN A 341 -25.60 26.38 3.45
CA ASN A 341 -26.78 25.67 3.94
C ASN A 341 -28.04 25.87 3.09
N GLY A 342 -27.89 26.22 1.81
CA GLY A 342 -29.03 26.42 0.91
C GLY A 342 -29.72 27.77 1.04
N LYS A 343 -29.04 28.80 1.58
CA LYS A 343 -29.55 30.19 1.59
C LYS A 343 -29.12 30.99 0.37
N SER A 344 -30.00 31.85 -0.12
CA SER A 344 -29.66 32.71 -1.25
C SER A 344 -28.83 33.92 -0.84
N SER A 345 -27.79 34.25 -1.61
CA SER A 345 -27.04 35.51 -1.56
C SER A 345 -27.08 36.31 -2.87
N GLY A 346 -27.91 35.89 -3.84
CA GLY A 346 -28.01 36.48 -5.17
C GLY A 346 -28.75 37.83 -5.18
N ARG A 347 -28.36 38.76 -6.08
CA ARG A 347 -29.00 40.09 -6.23
C ARG A 347 -30.49 40.05 -6.63
N ALA A 348 -31.00 38.91 -7.09
CA ALA A 348 -32.36 38.74 -7.60
C ALA A 348 -33.36 38.21 -6.56
N THR A 349 -32.91 37.89 -5.34
CA THR A 349 -33.81 37.52 -4.23
C THR A 349 -34.20 38.76 -3.44
N ILE A 350 -35.51 38.94 -3.26
CA ILE A 350 -36.09 40.10 -2.55
C ILE A 350 -35.61 40.16 -1.09
N ASN A 351 -35.18 39.03 -0.52
CA ASN A 351 -34.48 38.95 0.77
C ASN A 351 -33.22 38.07 0.63
N SER A 352 -32.05 38.65 0.90
CA SER A 352 -30.73 38.03 0.82
C SER A 352 -30.42 37.02 1.94
N ASN A 353 -31.44 36.34 2.47
CA ASN A 353 -31.36 35.38 3.57
C ASN A 353 -32.48 34.33 3.58
N ASP A 354 -33.32 34.29 2.53
CA ASP A 354 -34.38 33.30 2.44
C ASP A 354 -33.82 31.92 2.07
N ASP A 355 -34.37 30.92 2.73
CA ASP A 355 -34.12 29.51 2.46
C ASP A 355 -34.57 29.17 1.04
N LEU A 356 -33.65 28.69 0.21
CA LEU A 356 -33.97 28.27 -1.15
C LEU A 356 -34.93 27.07 -1.10
N PRO A 357 -35.95 26.98 -1.97
CA PRO A 357 -36.86 25.84 -2.00
C PRO A 357 -36.15 24.49 -2.23
N VAL A 358 -36.75 23.42 -1.71
CA VAL A 358 -36.34 22.03 -2.01
C VAL A 358 -36.30 21.81 -3.53
N GLY A 359 -35.25 21.16 -4.00
CA GLY A 359 -35.08 20.84 -5.41
C GLY A 359 -33.65 20.88 -5.90
N THR A 360 -33.51 20.70 -7.20
CA THR A 360 -32.22 20.66 -7.90
C THR A 360 -31.74 22.06 -8.26
N TYR A 361 -30.47 22.32 -7.94
CA TYR A 361 -29.68 23.47 -8.33
C TYR A 361 -28.46 22.99 -9.09
N PHE A 362 -27.79 23.88 -9.81
CA PHE A 362 -26.58 23.58 -10.56
C PHE A 362 -25.43 24.40 -10.01
N TYR A 363 -24.24 23.83 -9.91
CA TYR A 363 -23.09 24.56 -9.41
C TYR A 363 -21.95 24.60 -10.42
N THR A 364 -21.07 25.59 -10.23
CA THR A 364 -19.75 25.64 -10.83
C THR A 364 -18.77 25.92 -9.69
N LEU A 365 -17.88 24.96 -9.42
CA LEU A 365 -16.79 25.10 -8.48
C LEU A 365 -15.49 25.26 -9.27
N LYS A 366 -14.84 26.42 -9.15
CA LYS A 366 -13.48 26.60 -9.68
C LYS A 366 -12.50 26.48 -8.53
N PHE A 367 -11.35 25.87 -8.75
CA PHE A 367 -10.36 25.66 -7.70
C PHE A 367 -8.93 25.49 -8.26
N GLY A 368 -7.94 25.58 -7.38
CA GLY A 368 -6.53 25.34 -7.69
C GLY A 368 -5.59 25.90 -6.62
N GLN A 369 -4.29 25.75 -6.84
CA GLN A 369 -3.26 26.23 -5.90
C GLN A 369 -3.03 27.75 -6.03
N ASP A 370 -2.37 28.19 -7.10
CA ASP A 370 -2.07 29.61 -7.30
C ASP A 370 -3.13 30.35 -8.13
N LYS A 371 -3.84 29.60 -8.97
CA LYS A 371 -4.87 30.09 -9.89
C LYS A 371 -6.05 29.12 -9.91
N LEU A 372 -7.21 29.63 -10.30
CA LEU A 372 -8.41 28.83 -10.56
C LEU A 372 -8.28 28.11 -11.91
N SER A 373 -7.39 27.11 -12.01
CA SER A 373 -7.14 26.35 -13.25
C SER A 373 -8.10 25.19 -13.47
N LYS A 374 -8.74 24.71 -12.40
CA LYS A 374 -9.66 23.59 -12.43
C LYS A 374 -11.08 24.07 -12.24
N LYS A 375 -12.02 23.39 -12.89
CA LYS A 375 -13.45 23.70 -12.84
C LYS A 375 -14.24 22.41 -12.80
N GLN A 376 -15.18 22.33 -11.88
CA GLN A 376 -16.10 21.22 -11.72
C GLN A 376 -17.53 21.75 -11.78
N LYS A 377 -18.40 21.02 -12.46
CA LYS A 377 -19.83 21.30 -12.53
C LYS A 377 -20.64 20.06 -12.21
N GLY A 378 -21.88 20.30 -11.83
CA GLY A 378 -22.87 19.26 -11.63
C GLY A 378 -24.11 19.85 -10.99
N TRP A 379 -24.96 18.98 -10.46
CA TRP A 379 -26.13 19.40 -9.72
C TRP A 379 -25.98 19.15 -8.22
N VAL A 380 -26.67 19.98 -7.45
CA VAL A 380 -26.87 19.78 -6.02
C VAL A 380 -28.36 19.70 -5.73
N TYR A 381 -28.78 18.72 -4.94
CA TYR A 381 -30.15 18.60 -4.48
C TYR A 381 -30.27 19.02 -3.02
N ILE A 382 -31.14 20.00 -2.76
CA ILE A 382 -31.49 20.43 -1.41
C ILE A 382 -32.71 19.64 -0.95
N GLN A 383 -32.57 18.90 0.15
CA GLN A 383 -33.67 18.26 0.88
C GLN A 383 -33.88 18.98 2.23
N ARG A 384 -35.08 18.96 2.82
CA ARG A 384 -35.32 19.44 4.19
C ARG A 384 -36.22 18.50 4.95
#